data_AF-A0AAQ4CPQ6-F1
#
_entry.id   AF-A0AAQ4CPQ6-F1
#
_cell.length_a   1.000
_cell.length_b   1.000
_cell.length_c   1.000
_cell.angle_alpha   90.00
_cell.angle_beta   90.00
_cell.angle_gamma   90.00
#
_symmetry.space_group_name_H-M   'P 1'
#
loop_
_entity.id
_entity.type
_entity.pdbx_description
1 polymer ?
#
loop_
_entity_poly.entity_id
_entity_poly.type
_entity_poly.pdbx_seq_one_letter_code
_entity_poly.pdbx_strand_id
1 'polypeptide(L)'
;MLLIQFNVISLIFFVYGILSPIYFEILRNKISNEKLFLIAWTSAPHLVGIIYSTSFLAIVIIILSLIFNLAFIYKNMFKIIYSGSTFLLMSIIIQIFINPFNGLYK
;
A
#
# COMPACT_ATOMS: atom_id res chain seq x y z
N MET A 1 1.12 -27.76 8.33
CA MET A 1 0.73 -26.41 8.79
C MET A 1 1.55 -25.40 7.99
N LEU A 2 0.97 -24.83 6.92
CA LEU A 2 1.62 -23.78 6.14
C LEU A 2 1.63 -22.50 6.99
N LEU A 3 2.76 -22.24 7.66
CA LEU A 3 3.02 -20.92 8.25
C LEU A 3 3.15 -19.95 7.08
N ILE A 4 2.08 -19.21 6.78
CA ILE A 4 2.11 -18.08 5.86
C ILE A 4 3.01 -17.04 6.53
N GLN A 5 4.28 -17.00 6.15
CA GLN A 5 5.16 -15.89 6.52
C GLN A 5 4.68 -14.66 5.75
N PHE A 6 3.99 -13.76 6.44
CA PHE A 6 3.65 -12.47 5.89
C PHE A 6 4.94 -11.67 5.72
N ASN A 7 5.19 -11.23 4.49
CA ASN A 7 6.26 -10.29 4.24
C ASN A 7 5.91 -8.97 4.96
N VAL A 8 6.87 -8.36 5.66
CA VAL A 8 6.69 -7.10 6.40
C VAL A 8 6.07 -6.02 5.51
N ILE A 9 6.48 -5.95 4.24
CA ILE A 9 5.94 -5.01 3.25
C ILE A 9 4.47 -5.30 2.99
N SER A 10 4.11 -6.57 2.75
CA SER A 10 2.70 -6.96 2.53
C SER A 10 1.83 -6.59 3.73
N LEU A 11 2.34 -6.83 4.95
CA LEU A 11 1.64 -6.46 6.19
C LEU A 11 1.41 -4.96 6.30
N ILE A 12 2.38 -4.12 5.93
CA ILE A 12 2.23 -2.66 5.95
C ILE A 12 1.11 -2.23 5.00
N PHE A 13 1.11 -2.71 3.75
CA PHE A 13 0.06 -2.40 2.80
C PHE A 13 -1.32 -2.91 3.25
N PHE A 14 -1.36 -4.08 3.90
CA PHE A 14 -2.59 -4.63 4.47
C PHE A 14 -3.16 -3.72 5.57
N VAL A 15 -2.31 -3.31 6.53
CA VAL A 15 -2.70 -2.41 7.62
C VAL A 15 -3.20 -1.07 7.07
N TYR A 16 -2.49 -0.48 6.11
CA TYR A 16 -2.96 0.75 5.44
C TYR A 16 -4.29 0.54 4.70
N GLY A 17 -4.49 -0.61 4.07
CA GLY A 17 -5.75 -0.96 3.42
C GLY A 17 -6.94 -1.01 4.37
N ILE A 18 -6.76 -1.59 5.56
CA ILE A 18 -7.81 -1.62 6.60
C ILE A 18 -8.00 -0.25 7.23
N LEU A 19 -6.91 0.48 7.48
CA LEU A 19 -6.97 1.77 8.16
C LEU A 19 -7.55 2.88 7.28
N SER A 20 -7.36 2.86 5.96
CA SER A 20 -7.87 3.88 5.04
C SER A 20 -9.36 4.22 5.22
N PRO A 21 -10.30 3.24 5.23
CA PRO A 21 -11.72 3.55 5.42
C PRO A 21 -12.03 4.03 6.83
N ILE A 22 -11.33 3.50 7.84
CA ILE A 22 -11.48 3.92 9.24
C ILE A 22 -11.03 5.39 9.41
N TYR A 23 -9.88 5.73 8.82
CA TYR A 23 -9.34 7.08 8.84
C TYR A 23 -10.23 8.06 8.09
N PHE A 24 -10.83 7.64 6.98
CA PHE A 24 -11.83 8.44 6.26
C PHE A 24 -12.98 8.84 7.19
N GLU A 25 -13.62 7.87 7.83
CA GLU A 25 -14.77 8.14 8.71
C GLU A 25 -14.40 9.08 9.88
N ILE A 26 -13.20 8.94 10.44
CA ILE A 26 -12.78 9.74 11.60
C ILE A 26 -12.33 11.16 11.21
N LEU A 27 -11.67 11.33 10.05
CA LEU A 27 -10.97 12.56 9.69
C LEU A 27 -11.60 13.36 8.54
N ARG A 28 -12.58 12.81 7.80
CA ARG A 28 -13.18 13.46 6.62
C ARG A 28 -13.57 14.93 6.81
N ASN A 29 -14.08 15.29 7.99
CA ASN A 29 -14.52 16.65 8.29
C ASN A 29 -13.48 17.50 9.03
N LYS A 30 -12.29 16.94 9.30
CA LYS A 30 -11.21 17.57 10.08
C LYS A 30 -10.01 17.94 9.21
N ILE A 31 -9.93 17.44 7.98
CA ILE A 31 -8.81 17.67 7.08
C ILE A 31 -9.07 18.94 6.25
N SER A 32 -8.23 19.96 6.44
CA SER A 32 -8.31 21.22 5.69
C SER A 32 -7.85 21.09 4.24
N ASN A 33 -6.91 20.18 3.96
CA ASN A 33 -6.43 19.88 2.62
C ASN A 33 -6.38 18.36 2.37
N GLU A 34 -7.51 17.84 1.89
CA GLU A 34 -7.71 16.41 1.64
C GLU A 34 -6.71 15.84 0.64
N LYS A 35 -6.36 16.62 -0.39
CA LYS A 35 -5.41 16.19 -1.42
C LYS A 35 -4.00 15.98 -0.85
N LEU A 36 -3.48 16.94 -0.09
CA LEU A 36 -2.15 16.81 0.53
C LEU A 36 -2.13 15.68 1.57
N PHE A 37 -3.20 15.54 2.36
CA PHE A 37 -3.33 14.44 3.29
C PHE A 37 -3.25 13.10 2.57
N LEU A 38 -4.00 12.90 1.48
CA LEU A 38 -3.99 11.66 0.72
C LEU A 38 -2.66 11.38 0.04
N ILE A 39 -1.95 12.41 -0.42
CA ILE A 39 -0.58 12.27 -0.94
C ILE A 39 0.34 11.71 0.14
N ALA A 40 0.31 12.28 1.35
CA ALA A 40 1.12 11.82 2.47
C ALA A 40 0.71 10.42 2.97
N TRP A 41 -0.59 10.18 3.08
CA TRP A 41 -1.17 8.89 3.50
C TRP A 41 -0.76 7.78 2.54
N THR A 42 -0.82 8.06 1.24
CA THR A 42 -0.43 7.11 0.20
C THR A 42 1.07 6.93 0.14
N SER A 43 1.87 7.99 0.25
CA SER A 43 3.32 7.88 0.09
C SER A 43 3.97 7.06 1.22
N ALA A 44 3.44 7.11 2.44
CA ALA A 44 3.99 6.41 3.60
C ALA A 44 4.21 4.89 3.38
N PRO A 45 3.19 4.06 3.06
CA PRO A 45 3.39 2.62 2.87
C PRO A 45 4.28 2.31 1.65
N HIS A 46 4.27 3.15 0.62
CA HIS A 46 5.13 2.97 -0.55
C HIS A 46 6.60 3.27 -0.24
N LEU A 47 6.88 4.32 0.52
CA LEU A 47 8.23 4.69 0.91
C LEU A 47 8.84 3.63 1.83
N VAL A 48 8.06 3.15 2.80
CA VAL A 48 8.47 2.02 3.64
C VAL A 48 8.67 0.77 2.78
N GLY A 49 7.75 0.48 1.87
CA GLY A 49 7.87 -0.66 0.95
C GLY A 49 9.14 -0.61 0.09
N ILE A 50 9.54 0.56 -0.41
CA ILE A 50 10.78 0.73 -1.17
C ILE A 50 12.02 0.47 -0.29
N ILE A 51 12.05 1.04 0.93
CA ILE A 51 13.19 0.90 1.85
C ILE A 51 13.42 -0.56 2.25
N TYR A 52 12.34 -1.31 2.51
CA TYR A 52 12.43 -2.69 2.97
C TYR A 52 12.43 -3.72 1.82
N SER A 53 12.29 -3.28 0.57
CA SER A 53 12.30 -4.19 -0.58
C SER A 53 13.72 -4.56 -0.99
N THR A 54 14.00 -5.85 -1.02
CA THR A 54 15.28 -6.41 -1.50
C THR A 54 15.26 -6.77 -2.99
N SER A 55 14.08 -6.79 -3.62
CA SER A 55 13.91 -7.18 -5.03
C SER A 55 13.68 -5.94 -5.90
N PHE A 56 14.44 -5.83 -7.00
CA PHE A 56 14.23 -4.79 -8.02
C PHE A 56 12.81 -4.84 -8.60
N LEU A 57 12.30 -6.04 -8.88
CA LEU A 57 10.94 -6.22 -9.38
C LEU A 57 9.90 -5.69 -8.38
N ALA A 58 10.07 -5.98 -7.09
CA ALA A 58 9.18 -5.47 -6.05
C ALA A 58 9.23 -3.94 -5.94
N ILE A 59 10.42 -3.33 -6.06
CA ILE A 59 10.57 -1.87 -6.09
C ILE A 59 9.80 -1.28 -7.29
N VAL A 60 9.93 -1.86 -8.48
CA VAL A 60 9.19 -1.41 -9.69
C VAL A 60 7.68 -1.49 -9.47
N ILE A 61 7.17 -2.60 -8.93
CA ILE A 61 5.74 -2.77 -8.63
C ILE A 61 5.27 -1.71 -7.63
N ILE A 62 6.04 -1.44 -6.58
CA ILE A 62 5.73 -0.41 -5.58
C ILE A 62 5.70 0.99 -6.19
N ILE A 63 6.69 1.35 -7.03
CA ILE A 63 6.71 2.65 -7.71
C ILE A 63 5.52 2.80 -8.65
N LEU A 64 5.18 1.78 -9.44
CA LEU A 64 4.01 1.82 -10.32
C LEU A 64 2.72 2.03 -9.52
N SER A 65 2.54 1.29 -8.42
CA SER A 65 1.38 1.46 -7.53
C SER A 65 1.31 2.87 -6.94
N LEU A 66 2.44 3.45 -6.55
CA LEU A 66 2.50 4.83 -6.07
C LEU A 66 2.04 5.81 -7.16
N ILE A 67 2.54 5.67 -8.39
CA ILE A 67 2.15 6.51 -9.52
C ILE A 67 0.64 6.41 -9.79
N PHE A 68 0.07 5.20 -9.79
CA PHE A 68 -1.37 5.00 -9.98
C PHE A 68 -2.19 5.67 -8.88
N ASN A 69 -1.80 5.51 -7.61
CA ASN A 69 -2.51 6.14 -6.50
C ASN A 69 -2.41 7.67 -6.56
N LEU A 70 -1.24 8.23 -6.89
CA LEU A 70 -1.07 9.67 -7.09
C LEU A 70 -1.90 10.19 -8.27
N ALA A 71 -2.02 9.42 -9.35
CA ALA A 71 -2.88 9.77 -10.48
C ALA A 71 -4.37 9.81 -10.08
N PHE A 72 -4.84 8.85 -9.27
CA PHE A 72 -6.20 8.89 -8.72
C PHE A 72 -6.43 10.12 -7.84
N ILE A 73 -5.48 10.47 -6.99
CA ILE A 73 -5.54 11.68 -6.16
C ILE A 73 -5.56 12.93 -7.04
N TYR A 74 -4.74 13.00 -8.10
CA TYR A 74 -4.72 14.17 -8.99
C TYR A 74 -6.05 14.35 -9.74
N LYS A 75 -6.73 13.25 -10.07
CA LYS A 75 -8.08 13.22 -10.67
C LYS A 75 -9.21 13.39 -9.64
N ASN A 76 -8.92 13.72 -8.39
CA ASN A 76 -9.88 13.85 -7.29
C ASN A 76 -10.71 12.57 -7.03
N MET A 77 -10.18 11.39 -7.37
CA MET A 77 -10.83 10.09 -7.14
C MET A 77 -10.56 9.57 -5.71
N PHE A 78 -10.73 10.43 -4.71
CA PHE A 78 -10.33 10.18 -3.31
C PHE A 78 -11.00 8.96 -2.70
N LYS A 79 -12.26 8.67 -3.08
CA LYS A 79 -13.01 7.50 -2.62
C LYS A 79 -12.28 6.18 -2.86
N ILE A 80 -11.48 6.08 -3.94
CA ILE A 80 -10.69 4.88 -4.26
C ILE A 80 -9.53 4.70 -3.28
N ILE A 81 -8.93 5.78 -2.82
CA ILE A 81 -7.83 5.71 -1.85
C ILE A 81 -8.38 5.41 -0.45
N TYR A 82 -9.49 6.09 -0.09
CA TYR A 82 -10.15 5.88 1.19
C TYR A 82 -10.81 4.52 1.34
N SER A 83 -11.27 3.87 0.26
CA SER A 83 -11.75 2.49 0.36
C SER A 83 -10.64 1.53 0.77
N GLY A 84 -9.37 1.93 0.66
CA GLY A 84 -8.21 1.10 0.97
C GLY A 84 -7.98 -0.03 -0.03
N SER A 85 -8.82 -0.15 -1.08
CA SER A 85 -8.79 -1.29 -1.99
C SER A 85 -7.48 -1.37 -2.77
N THR A 86 -6.87 -0.23 -3.12
CA THR A 86 -5.58 -0.20 -3.81
C THR A 86 -4.44 -0.72 -2.92
N PHE A 87 -4.46 -0.39 -1.63
CA PHE A 87 -3.47 -0.91 -0.67
C PHE A 87 -3.68 -2.40 -0.37
N LEU A 88 -4.93 -2.86 -0.26
CA LEU A 88 -5.24 -4.28 -0.08
C LEU A 88 -4.82 -5.11 -1.30
N LEU A 89 -5.11 -4.63 -2.52
CA LEU A 89 -4.62 -5.26 -3.75
C LEU A 89 -3.10 -5.34 -3.75
N MET A 90 -2.43 -4.27 -3.32
CA MET A 90 -0.98 -4.25 -3.25
C MET A 90 -0.42 -5.26 -2.24
N SER A 91 -1.04 -5.42 -1.07
CA SER A 91 -0.68 -6.45 -0.10
C SER A 91 -0.70 -7.85 -0.74
N ILE A 92 -1.74 -8.16 -1.50
CA ILE A 92 -1.91 -9.46 -2.17
C ILE A 92 -0.83 -9.65 -3.25
N ILE A 93 -0.63 -8.64 -4.12
CA ILE A 93 0.39 -8.68 -5.18
C ILE A 93 1.77 -8.91 -4.56
N ILE A 94 2.15 -8.12 -3.56
CA ILE A 94 3.45 -8.23 -2.89
C ILE A 94 3.63 -9.61 -2.26
N GLN A 95 2.60 -10.16 -1.62
CA GLN A 95 2.67 -11.50 -1.04
C GLN A 95 2.89 -12.56 -2.13
N ILE A 96 2.24 -12.45 -3.29
CA ILE A 96 2.40 -13.41 -4.39
C ILE A 96 3.79 -13.33 -5.02
N PHE A 97 4.35 -12.12 -5.20
CA PHE A 97 5.63 -11.94 -5.91
C PHE A 97 6.87 -12.07 -5.00
N ILE A 98 6.75 -11.81 -3.70
CA ILE A 98 7.90 -11.87 -2.78
C ILE A 98 7.96 -13.18 -1.99
N ASN A 99 6.83 -13.86 -1.74
CA ASN A 99 6.81 -15.11 -0.97
C ASN A 99 7.35 -16.38 -1.70
N PRO A 100 7.40 -16.51 -3.05
CA PRO A 100 7.77 -17.80 -3.65
C PRO A 100 9.26 -18.14 -3.60
N PHE A 101 10.15 -17.23 -3.15
CA PHE A 101 11.61 -17.46 -3.17
C PHE A 101 12.26 -17.72 -1.80
N ASN A 102 11.56 -17.49 -0.69
CA ASN A 102 12.12 -17.78 0.64
C ASN A 102 12.07 -19.26 1.03
N GLY A 103 11.36 -20.09 0.26
CA GLY A 103 11.25 -21.54 0.47
C GLY A 103 12.16 -22.41 -0.41
N LEU A 104 12.89 -21.83 -1.38
CA LEU A 104 13.75 -22.57 -2.31
C LEU A 104 15.24 -22.58 -1.93
N TYR A 105 15.62 -21.83 -0.88
CA TYR A 105 17.01 -21.73 -0.41
C TYR A 105 17.15 -22.05 1.08
N LYS A 106 16.43 -23.08 1.56
CA LYS A 106 16.73 -23.73 2.84
C LYS A 106 17.00 -25.21 2.61
#